data_AF-A0A940NB11-F1
#
_entry.id   AF-A0A940NB11-F1
#
_cell.length_a   1.000
_cell.length_b   1.000
_cell.length_c   1.000
_cell.angle_alpha   90.00
_cell.angle_beta   90.00
_cell.angle_gamma   90.00
#
_symmetry.space_group_name_H-M   'P 1'
#
loop_
_entity.id
_entity.type
_entity.pdbx_description
1 polymer ?
#
loop_
_entity_poly.entity_id
_entity_poly.type
_entity_poly.pdbx_seq_one_letter_code
_entity_poly.pdbx_strand_id
1 'polypeptide(L)'
;MIDSTASKSLSKIIAQSVDPAVAGPVFVRSDIPEGPVAFTPTRQYYCDGRLLAYEITDAQIFWTLLRHAKAEHGDHGATVLLPAVEYFRNRRLFVSHDGMAVFALGNMEDTRGYLSSVCKSPKYPGSMTQLLRLAIQEGANHLFCFDTYLTAYYRRLGFRPVCRVSFEMFGEPRDWNREAYRGYGPAGKAGCPDVNYFCYDPCQPLSCAAHPVDGLLGSTDIPYASSLQQAKDILKGEVQRVSALQ
;
A
#
# COMPACT_ATOMS: atom_id res chain seq x y z
N MET A 1 29.53 -32.56 6.71
CA MET A 1 29.45 -31.45 5.74
C MET A 1 28.00 -31.36 5.31
N ILE A 2 27.26 -30.42 5.89
CA ILE A 2 25.89 -30.12 5.48
C ILE A 2 25.93 -28.64 5.16
N ASP A 3 25.71 -28.32 3.88
CA ASP A 3 25.84 -26.98 3.35
C ASP A 3 24.92 -26.01 4.10
N SER A 4 25.55 -24.93 4.55
CA SER A 4 24.90 -23.73 5.04
C SER A 4 24.03 -23.17 3.90
N THR A 5 22.72 -23.38 4.00
CA THR A 5 21.74 -22.55 3.27
C THR A 5 21.99 -21.11 3.67
N ALA A 6 22.62 -20.37 2.76
CA ALA A 6 22.83 -18.94 2.86
C ALA A 6 21.50 -18.27 3.22
N SER A 7 21.39 -17.80 4.47
CA SER A 7 20.45 -16.78 4.86
C SER A 7 20.68 -15.60 3.93
N LYS A 8 19.87 -15.45 2.88
CA LYS A 8 19.83 -14.23 2.07
C LYS A 8 19.55 -13.11 3.06
N SER A 9 20.59 -12.35 3.42
CA SER A 9 20.46 -11.17 4.27
C SER A 9 19.33 -10.34 3.72
N LEU A 10 18.22 -10.26 4.46
CA LEU A 10 17.13 -9.35 4.11
C LEU A 10 17.74 -7.95 4.06
N SER A 11 17.54 -7.24 2.94
CA SER A 11 18.01 -5.87 2.77
C SER A 11 17.69 -5.05 4.00
N LYS A 12 18.70 -4.42 4.61
CA LYS A 12 18.52 -3.68 5.85
C LYS A 12 18.04 -2.27 5.51
N ILE A 13 16.82 -1.93 5.93
CA ILE A 13 16.28 -0.59 5.78
C ILE A 13 16.59 0.21 7.06
N ILE A 14 17.29 1.32 6.91
CA ILE A 14 17.74 2.17 8.02
C ILE A 14 17.08 3.54 7.91
N ALA A 15 16.48 3.99 9.01
CA ALA A 15 15.92 5.33 9.13
C ALA A 15 16.97 6.31 9.68
N GLN A 16 17.00 7.52 9.13
CA GLN A 16 17.78 8.64 9.63
C GLN A 16 16.84 9.84 9.81
N SER A 17 16.77 10.36 11.03
CA SER A 17 16.05 11.60 11.31
C SER A 17 16.75 12.77 10.61
N VAL A 18 15.95 13.65 10.02
CA VAL A 18 16.43 14.86 9.36
C VAL A 18 15.97 16.05 10.18
N ASP A 19 16.89 16.94 10.54
CA ASP A 19 16.52 18.23 11.13
C ASP A 19 16.00 19.16 10.01
N PRO A 20 14.70 19.50 10.00
CA PRO A 20 14.12 20.36 8.96
C PRO A 20 14.68 21.78 8.98
N ALA A 21 15.25 22.23 10.11
CA ALA A 21 15.87 23.56 10.22
C ALA A 21 17.24 23.62 9.51
N VAL A 22 17.86 22.46 9.28
CA VAL A 22 19.17 22.33 8.63
C VAL A 22 19.05 21.79 7.21
N ALA A 23 18.11 20.88 6.97
CA ALA A 23 17.89 20.31 5.65
C ALA A 23 17.08 21.26 4.76
N GLY A 24 17.72 21.74 3.68
CA GLY A 24 17.03 22.45 2.61
C GLY A 24 15.96 21.57 1.93
N PRO A 25 15.08 22.18 1.12
CA PRO A 25 14.05 21.43 0.41
C PRO A 25 14.65 20.40 -0.55
N VAL A 26 14.02 19.23 -0.59
CA VAL A 26 14.22 18.22 -1.62
C VAL A 26 13.28 18.52 -2.77
N PHE A 27 13.77 18.41 -4.00
CA PHE A 27 12.98 18.57 -5.21
C PHE A 27 12.82 17.22 -5.91
N VAL A 28 11.58 16.85 -6.21
CA VAL A 28 11.23 15.62 -6.93
C VAL A 28 10.24 15.91 -8.05
N ARG A 29 9.93 14.92 -8.89
CA ARG A 29 8.87 15.02 -9.91
C ARG A 29 8.95 16.28 -10.80
N SER A 30 10.13 16.58 -11.36
CA SER A 30 10.26 17.68 -12.33
C SER A 30 9.52 17.43 -13.65
N ASP A 31 8.95 16.23 -13.84
CA ASP A 31 8.23 15.78 -15.03
C ASP A 31 6.73 16.12 -15.02
N ILE A 32 6.16 16.67 -13.93
CA ILE A 32 4.74 17.02 -13.86
C ILE A 32 4.46 18.45 -14.36
N PRO A 33 3.24 18.76 -14.83
CA PRO A 33 2.90 20.08 -15.37
C PRO A 33 3.09 21.25 -14.40
N GLU A 34 2.92 21.02 -13.10
CA GLU A 34 3.07 22.03 -12.05
C GLU A 34 4.55 22.35 -11.74
N GLY A 35 5.49 21.63 -12.35
CA GLY A 35 6.92 21.75 -12.09
C GLY A 35 7.41 20.88 -10.91
N PRO A 36 8.69 21.01 -10.53
CA PRO A 36 9.27 20.21 -9.45
C PRO A 36 8.53 20.39 -8.14
N VAL A 37 8.20 19.28 -7.49
CA VAL A 37 7.59 19.24 -6.17
C VAL A 37 8.67 19.39 -5.11
N ALA A 38 8.57 20.43 -4.29
CA ALA A 38 9.50 20.72 -3.21
C ALA A 38 8.91 20.36 -1.84
N PHE A 39 9.69 19.71 -0.97
CA PHE A 39 9.31 19.48 0.42
C PHE A 39 10.53 19.31 1.33
N THR A 40 10.33 19.48 2.63
CA THR A 40 11.36 19.18 3.64
C THR A 40 11.03 17.86 4.33
N PRO A 41 11.89 16.83 4.22
CA PRO A 41 11.66 15.54 4.88
C PRO A 41 11.89 15.65 6.39
N THR A 42 11.15 14.87 7.16
CA THR A 42 11.39 14.67 8.60
C THR A 42 12.26 13.44 8.86
N ARG A 43 12.24 12.47 7.94
CA ARG A 43 13.13 11.30 7.94
C ARG A 43 13.51 10.88 6.53
N GLN A 44 14.68 10.27 6.43
CA GLN A 44 15.19 9.60 5.24
C GLN A 44 15.34 8.11 5.53
N TYR A 45 14.97 7.27 4.58
CA TYR A 45 15.07 5.82 4.68
C TYR A 45 16.04 5.32 3.61
N TYR A 46 17.00 4.50 4.01
CA TYR A 46 18.02 3.94 3.12
C TYR A 46 17.88 2.42 3.07
N CYS A 47 17.91 1.84 1.88
CA CYS A 47 17.98 0.40 1.67
C CYS A 47 19.34 0.07 1.05
N ASP A 48 20.14 -0.75 1.75
CA ASP A 48 21.47 -1.16 1.28
C ASP A 48 22.36 0.04 0.88
N GLY A 49 22.30 1.12 1.68
CA GLY A 49 23.07 2.35 1.48
C GLY A 49 22.51 3.33 0.44
N ARG A 50 21.42 2.99 -0.25
CA ARG A 50 20.76 3.87 -1.23
C ARG A 50 19.51 4.50 -0.65
N LEU A 51 19.31 5.78 -0.90
CA LEU A 51 18.12 6.50 -0.47
C LEU A 51 16.88 5.88 -1.13
N LEU A 52 15.96 5.37 -0.30
CA LEU A 52 14.76 4.68 -0.71
C LEU A 52 13.55 5.62 -0.71
N ALA A 53 13.35 6.31 0.42
CA ALA A 53 12.17 7.12 0.66
C ALA A 53 12.41 8.23 1.68
N TYR A 54 11.48 9.17 1.71
CA TYR A 54 11.33 10.20 2.71
C TYR A 54 10.04 9.98 3.49
N GLU A 55 10.03 10.36 4.76
CA GLU A 55 8.80 10.69 5.48
C GLU A 55 8.62 12.21 5.48
N ILE A 56 7.40 12.66 5.20
CA ILE A 56 7.02 14.07 5.10
C ILE A 56 5.77 14.35 5.93
N THR A 57 5.50 15.62 6.21
CA THR A 57 4.30 16.06 6.95
C THR A 57 3.31 16.85 6.09
N ASP A 58 3.72 17.28 4.89
CA ASP A 58 2.87 18.06 4.01
C ASP A 58 1.85 17.18 3.27
N ALA A 59 0.60 17.24 3.74
CA ALA A 59 -0.53 16.52 3.18
C ALA A 59 -0.86 16.94 1.74
N GLN A 60 -0.68 18.21 1.39
CA GLN A 60 -0.98 18.72 0.04
C GLN A 60 0.03 18.21 -0.97
N ILE A 61 1.30 18.17 -0.59
CA ILE A 61 2.38 17.59 -1.39
C ILE A 61 2.14 16.10 -1.59
N PHE A 62 1.87 15.34 -0.52
CA PHE A 62 1.57 13.92 -0.64
C PHE A 62 0.37 13.67 -1.56
N TRP A 63 -0.71 14.42 -1.38
CA TRP A 63 -1.92 14.30 -2.20
C TRP A 63 -1.64 14.59 -3.67
N THR A 64 -0.81 15.59 -3.96
CA THR A 64 -0.40 15.96 -5.33
C THR A 64 0.36 14.81 -6.00
N LEU A 65 1.31 14.22 -5.29
CA LEU A 65 2.09 13.07 -5.78
C LEU A 65 1.21 11.83 -5.99
N LEU A 66 0.30 11.54 -5.06
CA LEU A 66 -0.68 10.45 -5.17
C LEU A 66 -1.59 10.64 -6.39
N ARG A 67 -2.16 11.84 -6.56
CA ARG A 67 -3.03 12.15 -7.69
C ARG A 67 -2.34 11.91 -9.02
N HIS A 68 -1.10 12.38 -9.17
CA HIS A 68 -0.34 12.21 -10.41
C HIS A 68 0.02 10.75 -10.66
N ALA A 69 0.57 10.05 -9.66
CA ALA A 69 0.89 8.63 -9.77
C ALA A 69 -0.34 7.81 -10.17
N LYS A 70 -1.51 8.10 -9.57
CA LYS A 70 -2.80 7.49 -9.91
C LYS A 70 -3.24 7.80 -11.34
N ALA A 71 -3.20 9.07 -11.75
CA ALA A 71 -3.66 9.52 -13.06
C ALA A 71 -2.87 8.89 -14.22
N GLU A 72 -1.57 8.63 -14.01
CA GLU A 72 -0.71 8.00 -15.02
C GLU A 72 -1.08 6.54 -15.35
N HIS A 73 -1.91 5.89 -14.54
CA HIS A 73 -2.46 4.56 -14.83
C HIS A 73 -3.73 4.58 -15.69
N GLY A 74 -4.26 5.76 -16.01
CA GLY A 74 -5.58 5.90 -16.65
C GLY A 74 -6.64 5.16 -15.82
N ASP A 75 -7.47 4.36 -16.48
CA ASP A 75 -8.55 3.60 -15.84
C ASP A 75 -8.07 2.66 -14.73
N HIS A 76 -6.85 2.11 -14.83
CA HIS A 76 -6.27 1.20 -13.83
C HIS A 76 -5.94 1.90 -12.50
N GLY A 77 -5.85 3.23 -12.53
CA GLY A 77 -5.65 4.06 -11.35
C GLY A 77 -6.86 4.06 -10.42
N ALA A 78 -8.07 3.75 -10.90
CA ALA A 78 -9.31 3.74 -10.12
C ALA A 78 -9.27 2.78 -8.91
N THR A 79 -8.42 1.74 -8.96
CA THR A 79 -8.16 0.83 -7.82
C THR A 79 -7.56 1.49 -6.58
N VAL A 80 -6.93 2.67 -6.73
CA VAL A 80 -6.41 3.45 -5.61
C VAL A 80 -7.35 4.60 -5.33
N LEU A 81 -7.90 4.66 -4.12
CA LEU A 81 -8.76 5.78 -3.72
C LEU A 81 -7.95 7.07 -3.58
N LEU A 82 -8.58 8.19 -3.94
CA LEU A 82 -8.05 9.54 -3.75
C LEU A 82 -8.97 10.34 -2.80
N PRO A 83 -8.80 10.20 -1.47
CA PRO A 83 -9.54 11.00 -0.50
C PRO A 83 -9.20 12.50 -0.59
N ALA A 84 -9.96 13.32 0.13
CA ALA A 84 -9.62 14.73 0.34
C ALA A 84 -8.30 14.87 1.12
N VAL A 85 -7.62 16.01 0.96
CA VAL A 85 -6.30 16.29 1.55
C VAL A 85 -6.30 16.15 3.08
N GLU A 86 -7.42 16.50 3.72
CA GLU A 86 -7.62 16.43 5.17
C GLU A 86 -7.43 15.03 5.74
N TYR A 87 -7.75 13.99 4.96
CA TYR A 87 -7.54 12.59 5.33
C TYR A 87 -6.07 12.30 5.70
N PHE A 88 -5.14 12.99 5.03
CA PHE A 88 -3.70 12.76 5.18
C PHE A 88 -3.06 13.52 6.35
N ARG A 89 -3.76 14.48 6.97
CA ARG A 89 -3.22 15.23 8.12
C ARG A 89 -2.97 14.37 9.36
N ASN A 90 -3.75 13.29 9.51
CA ASN A 90 -3.65 12.34 10.61
C ASN A 90 -3.04 11.01 10.13
N ARG A 91 -2.00 11.09 9.29
CA ARG A 91 -1.27 9.95 8.74
C ARG A 91 0.23 10.25 8.74
N ARG A 92 1.04 9.21 8.77
CA ARG A 92 2.44 9.28 8.35
C ARG A 92 2.50 9.13 6.84
N LEU A 93 3.25 10.01 6.17
CA LEU A 93 3.24 10.15 4.73
C LEU A 93 4.62 9.82 4.17
N PHE A 94 4.68 8.84 3.28
CA PHE A 94 5.92 8.35 2.73
C PHE A 94 5.97 8.55 1.22
N VAL A 95 7.11 9.02 0.75
CA VAL A 95 7.36 9.37 -0.65
C VAL A 95 8.68 8.74 -1.07
N SER A 96 8.73 8.07 -2.21
CA SER A 96 9.99 7.53 -2.75
C SER A 96 11.01 8.65 -3.00
N HIS A 97 12.29 8.30 -3.05
CA HIS A 97 13.36 9.29 -3.20
C HIS A 97 13.23 10.20 -4.45
N ASP A 98 12.48 9.77 -5.47
CA ASP A 98 12.19 10.46 -6.72
C ASP A 98 10.76 11.01 -6.83
N GLY A 99 9.95 10.85 -5.78
CA GLY A 99 8.55 11.29 -5.73
C GLY A 99 7.58 10.52 -6.62
N MET A 100 8.02 9.44 -7.26
CA MET A 100 7.18 8.68 -8.19
C MET A 100 6.33 7.61 -7.51
N ALA A 101 6.53 7.31 -6.24
CA ALA A 101 5.73 6.38 -5.47
C ALA A 101 5.45 6.89 -4.06
N VAL A 102 4.29 6.52 -3.52
CA VAL A 102 3.79 7.00 -2.24
C VAL A 102 3.03 5.92 -1.48
N PHE A 103 3.00 6.02 -0.16
CA PHE A 103 2.05 5.31 0.70
C PHE A 103 1.80 6.10 1.99
N ALA A 104 0.63 5.90 2.59
CA ALA A 104 0.26 6.49 3.87
C ALA A 104 0.06 5.41 4.92
N LEU A 105 0.50 5.70 6.15
CA LEU A 105 0.36 4.81 7.30
C LEU A 105 -0.44 5.50 8.40
N GLY A 106 -1.46 4.82 8.93
CA GLY A 106 -2.22 5.32 10.06
C GLY A 106 -1.39 5.41 11.33
N ASN A 107 -1.51 6.53 12.04
CA ASN A 107 -0.74 6.85 13.25
C ASN A 107 -1.60 7.16 14.48
N MET A 108 -2.92 7.26 14.30
CA MET A 108 -3.88 7.42 15.40
C MET A 108 -4.24 6.06 16.00
N GLU A 109 -4.74 6.02 17.22
CA GLU A 109 -5.06 4.78 17.93
C GLU A 109 -6.00 3.85 17.14
N ASP A 110 -7.03 4.43 16.51
CA ASP A 110 -8.05 3.71 15.74
C ASP A 110 -7.60 3.25 14.34
N THR A 111 -6.49 3.79 13.84
CA THR A 111 -5.97 3.54 12.48
C THR A 111 -4.52 3.06 12.48
N ARG A 112 -3.93 2.82 13.65
CA ARG A 112 -2.52 2.45 13.80
C ARG A 112 -2.21 1.21 12.97
N GLY A 113 -1.22 1.31 12.09
CA GLY A 113 -0.80 0.20 11.22
C GLY A 113 -1.66 0.03 9.96
N TYR A 114 -2.66 0.89 9.74
CA TYR A 114 -3.45 0.90 8.51
C TYR A 114 -2.60 1.42 7.34
N LEU A 115 -2.30 0.55 6.38
CA LEU A 115 -1.63 0.90 5.14
C LEU A 115 -2.66 1.34 4.09
N SER A 116 -2.52 2.55 3.57
CA SER A 116 -3.44 3.13 2.60
C SER A 116 -2.72 3.95 1.53
N SER A 117 -3.43 4.28 0.45
CA SER A 117 -2.94 5.15 -0.63
C SER A 117 -1.59 4.71 -1.21
N VAL A 118 -1.38 3.39 -1.30
CA VAL A 118 -0.21 2.78 -1.92
C VAL A 118 -0.31 2.98 -3.43
N CYS A 119 0.57 3.79 -4.00
CA CYS A 119 0.56 4.06 -5.44
C CYS A 119 1.97 4.32 -5.96
N LYS A 120 2.22 3.92 -7.21
CA LYS A 120 3.44 4.30 -7.92
C LYS A 120 3.10 4.72 -9.34
N SER A 121 3.86 5.64 -9.90
CA SER A 121 3.88 5.90 -11.34
C SER A 121 4.29 4.63 -12.10
N PRO A 122 3.74 4.38 -13.30
CA PRO A 122 4.27 3.38 -14.23
C PRO A 122 5.75 3.61 -14.57
N LYS A 123 6.24 4.85 -14.48
CA LYS A 123 7.62 5.25 -14.76
C LYS A 123 8.57 5.06 -13.57
N TYR A 124 8.06 4.74 -12.39
CA TYR A 124 8.88 4.56 -11.18
C TYR A 124 9.91 3.43 -11.41
N PRO A 125 11.23 3.75 -11.42
CA PRO A 125 12.26 2.75 -11.68
C PRO A 125 12.56 1.88 -10.46
N GLY A 126 12.12 2.31 -9.27
CA GLY A 126 12.37 1.61 -8.01
C GLY A 126 11.43 0.44 -7.75
N SER A 127 11.68 -0.26 -6.65
CA SER A 127 10.92 -1.43 -6.26
C SER A 127 9.80 -1.06 -5.28
N MET A 128 8.55 -1.16 -5.73
CA MET A 128 7.39 -1.03 -4.84
C MET A 128 7.43 -2.05 -3.69
N THR A 129 8.08 -3.21 -3.91
CA THR A 129 8.25 -4.24 -2.88
C THR A 129 9.17 -3.76 -1.76
N GLN A 130 10.21 -2.98 -2.07
CA GLN A 130 11.07 -2.37 -1.04
C GLN A 130 10.33 -1.30 -0.26
N LEU A 131 9.53 -0.46 -0.92
CA LEU A 131 8.69 0.53 -0.24
C LEU A 131 7.65 -0.11 0.70
N LEU A 132 7.05 -1.23 0.30
CA LEU A 132 6.11 -1.94 1.18
C LEU A 132 6.80 -2.71 2.29
N ARG A 133 8.04 -3.18 2.11
CA ARG A 133 8.86 -3.68 3.22
C ARG A 133 9.15 -2.58 4.23
N LEU A 134 9.45 -1.36 3.76
CA LEU A 134 9.54 -0.19 4.64
C LEU A 134 8.21 0.03 5.38
N ALA A 135 7.07 -0.01 4.69
CA ALA A 135 5.77 0.16 5.35
C ALA A 135 5.55 -0.86 6.47
N ILE A 136 5.86 -2.15 6.22
CA ILE A 136 5.77 -3.23 7.22
C ILE A 136 6.73 -2.97 8.39
N GLN A 137 7.99 -2.60 8.10
CA GLN A 137 8.97 -2.24 9.13
C GLN A 137 8.49 -1.07 10.01
N GLU A 138 7.79 -0.12 9.42
CA GLU A 138 7.22 1.05 10.11
C GLU A 138 5.87 0.78 10.79
N GLY A 139 5.40 -0.48 10.79
CA GLY A 139 4.25 -0.94 11.55
C GLY A 139 2.98 -1.18 10.73
N ALA A 140 3.04 -1.19 9.39
CA ALA A 140 1.91 -1.61 8.57
C ALA A 140 1.51 -3.05 8.87
N ASN A 141 0.26 -3.26 9.28
CA ASN A 141 -0.25 -4.57 9.65
C ASN A 141 -1.67 -4.87 9.13
N HIS A 142 -2.33 -3.92 8.48
CA HIS A 142 -3.59 -4.17 7.79
C HIS A 142 -3.86 -3.20 6.66
N LEU A 143 -4.74 -3.60 5.73
CA LEU A 143 -5.21 -2.78 4.61
C LEU A 143 -6.53 -3.33 4.06
N PHE A 144 -7.13 -2.60 3.13
CA PHE A 144 -8.11 -3.18 2.21
C PHE A 144 -7.78 -2.78 0.77
N CYS A 145 -8.20 -3.58 -0.20
CA CYS A 145 -8.12 -3.25 -1.62
C CYS A 145 -9.22 -3.94 -2.42
N PHE A 146 -9.56 -3.37 -3.58
CA PHE A 146 -10.39 -4.06 -4.57
C PHE A 146 -9.72 -5.36 -5.00
N ASP A 147 -10.52 -6.41 -5.17
CA ASP A 147 -10.09 -7.75 -5.57
C ASP A 147 -9.70 -7.77 -7.06
N THR A 148 -8.53 -7.22 -7.30
CA THR A 148 -7.91 -7.03 -8.61
C THR A 148 -6.49 -7.62 -8.59
N TYR A 149 -5.63 -7.21 -9.52
CA TYR A 149 -4.21 -7.55 -9.49
C TYR A 149 -3.50 -7.17 -8.18
N LEU A 150 -4.03 -6.22 -7.41
CA LEU A 150 -3.47 -5.81 -6.11
C LEU A 150 -3.52 -6.92 -5.06
N THR A 151 -4.55 -7.78 -5.07
CA THR A 151 -4.69 -8.88 -4.11
C THR A 151 -3.48 -9.81 -4.13
N ALA A 152 -3.05 -10.23 -5.33
CA ALA A 152 -1.88 -11.09 -5.48
C ALA A 152 -0.59 -10.42 -4.98
N TYR A 153 -0.50 -9.10 -5.13
CA TYR A 153 0.66 -8.33 -4.69
C TYR A 153 0.78 -8.28 -3.17
N TYR A 154 -0.30 -7.96 -2.45
CA TYR A 154 -0.29 -7.93 -0.98
C TYR A 154 -0.06 -9.31 -0.37
N ARG A 155 -0.62 -10.38 -0.97
CA ARG A 155 -0.41 -11.76 -0.51
C ARG A 155 1.06 -12.18 -0.51
N ARG A 156 1.83 -11.79 -1.54
CA ARG A 156 3.27 -12.07 -1.62
C ARG A 156 4.08 -11.37 -0.51
N LEU A 157 3.52 -10.31 0.06
CA LEU A 157 4.12 -9.53 1.14
C LEU A 157 3.70 -10.00 2.53
N GLY A 158 2.98 -11.13 2.64
CA GLY A 158 2.54 -11.69 3.92
C GLY A 158 1.19 -11.15 4.42
N PHE A 159 0.47 -10.39 3.62
CA PHE A 159 -0.91 -10.00 3.94
C PHE A 159 -1.88 -11.10 3.53
N ARG A 160 -2.64 -11.64 4.49
CA ARG A 160 -3.71 -12.59 4.21
C ARG A 160 -5.09 -11.91 4.25
N PRO A 161 -6.00 -12.21 3.33
CA PRO A 161 -7.36 -11.71 3.40
C PRO A 161 -8.08 -12.36 4.60
N VAL A 162 -8.88 -11.58 5.32
CA VAL A 162 -9.63 -12.03 6.52
C VAL A 162 -11.14 -12.02 6.30
N CYS A 163 -11.62 -11.05 5.52
CA CYS A 163 -12.99 -10.96 5.08
C CYS A 163 -13.06 -10.10 3.83
N ARG A 164 -14.24 -10.03 3.22
CA ARG A 164 -14.53 -9.13 2.11
C ARG A 164 -15.90 -8.49 2.22
N VAL A 165 -16.11 -7.43 1.47
CA VAL A 165 -17.43 -6.80 1.27
C VAL A 165 -17.71 -6.71 -0.21
N SER A 166 -18.99 -6.69 -0.58
CA SER A 166 -19.34 -6.57 -2.00
C SER A 166 -18.97 -5.20 -2.55
N PHE A 167 -18.69 -5.12 -3.86
CA PHE A 167 -18.44 -3.85 -4.53
C PHE A 167 -19.56 -2.82 -4.30
N GLU A 168 -20.82 -3.27 -4.31
CA GLU A 168 -21.98 -2.38 -4.09
C GLU A 168 -22.05 -1.86 -2.66
N MET A 169 -21.65 -2.68 -1.68
CA MET A 169 -21.59 -2.27 -0.28
C MET A 169 -20.46 -1.28 -0.02
N PHE A 170 -19.33 -1.45 -0.70
CA PHE A 170 -18.20 -0.54 -0.59
C PHE A 170 -18.44 0.79 -1.31
N GLY A 171 -19.10 0.73 -2.47
CA GLY A 171 -19.36 1.87 -3.33
C GLY A 171 -18.37 1.97 -4.48
N GLU A 172 -18.86 2.49 -5.60
CA GLU A 172 -18.09 2.69 -6.82
C GLU A 172 -17.28 3.99 -6.74
N PRO A 173 -15.94 3.95 -6.95
CA PRO A 173 -15.15 5.16 -7.09
C PRO A 173 -15.64 6.03 -8.26
N ARG A 174 -15.57 7.35 -8.11
CA ARG A 174 -16.08 8.30 -9.11
C ARG A 174 -15.46 8.11 -10.51
N ASP A 175 -14.21 7.70 -10.56
CA ASP A 175 -13.41 7.48 -11.77
C ASP A 175 -13.37 6.01 -12.21
N TRP A 176 -14.26 5.17 -11.71
CA TRP A 176 -14.28 3.74 -12.02
C TRP A 176 -14.84 3.47 -13.43
N ASN A 177 -14.04 2.82 -14.27
CA ASN A 177 -14.48 2.32 -15.58
C ASN A 177 -14.71 0.80 -15.51
N ARG A 178 -15.97 0.36 -15.39
CA ARG A 178 -16.31 -1.07 -15.28
C ARG A 178 -15.80 -1.92 -16.45
N GLU A 179 -15.73 -1.37 -17.66
CA GLU A 179 -15.23 -2.11 -18.83
C GLU A 179 -13.73 -2.42 -18.69
N ALA A 180 -12.93 -1.46 -18.18
CA ALA A 180 -11.52 -1.67 -17.90
C ALA A 180 -11.28 -2.79 -16.86
N TYR A 181 -12.27 -3.02 -15.98
CA TYR A 181 -12.22 -4.06 -14.95
C TYR A 181 -13.09 -5.27 -15.25
N ARG A 182 -13.61 -5.45 -16.47
CA ARG A 182 -14.57 -6.53 -16.80
C ARG A 182 -14.07 -7.94 -16.48
N GLY A 183 -12.75 -8.13 -16.41
CA GLY A 183 -12.10 -9.39 -16.03
C GLY A 183 -12.11 -9.68 -14.53
N TYR A 184 -12.61 -8.76 -13.70
CA TYR A 184 -12.71 -8.88 -12.25
C TYR A 184 -14.16 -8.83 -11.77
N GLY A 185 -14.37 -9.30 -10.54
CA GLY A 185 -15.69 -9.43 -9.93
C GLY A 185 -16.22 -10.86 -9.91
N PRO A 186 -17.18 -11.15 -9.02
CA PRO A 186 -17.82 -12.46 -8.96
C PRO A 186 -18.67 -12.72 -10.21
N ALA A 187 -19.06 -13.98 -10.41
CA ALA A 187 -19.88 -14.39 -11.54
C ALA A 187 -21.16 -13.54 -11.65
N GLY A 188 -21.41 -12.97 -12.84
CA GLY A 188 -22.55 -12.07 -13.08
C GLY A 188 -22.32 -10.60 -12.66
N LYS A 189 -21.14 -10.25 -12.14
CA LYS A 189 -20.78 -8.88 -11.72
C LYS A 189 -19.44 -8.41 -12.31
N ALA A 190 -19.27 -8.62 -13.61
CA ALA A 190 -18.09 -8.17 -14.34
C ALA A 190 -17.84 -6.67 -14.15
N GLY A 191 -16.61 -6.29 -13.82
CA GLY A 191 -16.24 -4.89 -13.57
C GLY A 191 -16.52 -4.40 -12.15
N CYS A 192 -17.07 -5.26 -11.28
CA CYS A 192 -17.41 -4.93 -9.89
C CYS A 192 -16.64 -5.86 -8.92
N PRO A 193 -15.31 -5.73 -8.81
CA PRO A 193 -14.52 -6.52 -7.86
C PRO A 193 -14.91 -6.20 -6.41
N ASP A 194 -15.13 -7.24 -5.61
CA ASP A 194 -15.33 -7.09 -4.17
C ASP A 194 -14.11 -6.43 -3.50
N VAL A 195 -14.26 -5.95 -2.27
CA VAL A 195 -13.15 -5.36 -1.51
C VAL A 195 -12.70 -6.32 -0.43
N ASN A 196 -11.45 -6.76 -0.53
CA ASN A 196 -10.81 -7.65 0.42
C ASN A 196 -10.13 -6.84 1.53
N TYR A 197 -10.36 -7.25 2.78
CA TYR A 197 -9.68 -6.73 3.96
C TYR A 197 -8.57 -7.71 4.33
N PHE A 198 -7.37 -7.18 4.58
CA PHE A 198 -6.17 -7.97 4.82
C PHE A 198 -5.54 -7.65 6.18
N CYS A 199 -5.05 -8.70 6.83
CA CYS A 199 -4.19 -8.62 8.00
C CYS A 199 -2.80 -9.14 7.61
N TYR A 200 -1.75 -8.46 8.07
CA TYR A 200 -0.38 -8.94 7.95
C TYR A 200 -0.19 -10.14 8.88
N ASP A 201 0.45 -11.19 8.36
CA ASP A 201 0.80 -12.39 9.09
C ASP A 201 2.32 -12.62 8.93
N PRO A 202 3.13 -12.32 9.97
CA PRO A 202 4.58 -12.43 9.89
C PRO A 202 5.07 -13.88 9.71
N CYS A 203 4.21 -14.86 10.00
CA CYS A 203 4.52 -16.28 9.91
C CYS A 203 4.28 -16.84 8.50
N GLN A 204 3.66 -16.08 7.59
CA GLN A 204 3.59 -16.48 6.18
C GLN A 204 4.94 -16.22 5.49
N PRO A 205 5.55 -17.24 4.85
CA PRO A 205 6.81 -17.03 4.15
C PRO A 205 6.64 -16.02 3.01
N LEU A 206 7.46 -14.97 3.03
CA LEU A 206 7.57 -14.03 1.92
C LEU A 206 8.04 -14.79 0.67
N SER A 207 7.18 -14.91 -0.35
CA SER A 207 7.55 -15.57 -1.61
C SER A 207 8.10 -14.54 -2.61
N CYS A 208 9.38 -14.71 -2.98
CA CYS A 208 10.05 -13.93 -4.04
C CYS A 208 9.83 -14.49 -5.45
N ALA A 209 9.19 -15.66 -5.60
CA ALA A 209 9.12 -16.37 -6.87
C ALA A 209 8.05 -15.79 -7.80
N ALA A 210 8.45 -15.51 -9.04
CA ALA A 210 7.57 -15.19 -10.16
C ALA A 210 6.87 -16.46 -10.70
N HIS A 211 6.41 -17.34 -9.82
CA HIS A 211 5.45 -18.34 -10.27
C HIS A 211 4.20 -17.61 -10.73
N PRO A 212 3.58 -18.00 -11.85
CA PRO A 212 2.19 -17.64 -12.04
C PRO A 212 1.51 -18.08 -10.75
N VAL A 213 0.74 -17.19 -10.14
CA VAL A 213 -0.19 -17.64 -9.10
C VAL A 213 -1.31 -18.39 -9.83
N ASP A 214 -0.94 -19.45 -10.54
CA ASP A 214 -1.78 -20.50 -11.06
C ASP A 214 -2.17 -21.30 -9.83
N GLY A 215 -3.23 -20.81 -9.23
CA GLY A 215 -3.64 -21.16 -7.89
C GLY A 215 -4.57 -20.08 -7.39
N LEU A 216 -5.75 -20.02 -8.01
CA LEU A 216 -6.98 -19.67 -7.32
C LEU A 216 -6.98 -20.42 -5.97
N LEU A 217 -6.38 -19.82 -4.93
CA LEU A 217 -7.10 -19.77 -3.66
C LEU A 217 -8.31 -18.93 -4.02
N GLY A 218 -9.35 -19.66 -4.41
CA GLY A 218 -10.53 -19.11 -5.01
C GLY A 218 -11.00 -17.96 -4.14
N SER A 219 -11.53 -16.96 -4.80
CA SER A 219 -12.44 -15.98 -4.25
C SER A 219 -13.67 -16.66 -3.57
N THR A 220 -13.60 -17.89 -3.06
CA THR A 220 -14.67 -18.64 -2.40
C THR A 220 -14.42 -18.81 -0.91
N ASP A 221 -13.18 -18.74 -0.44
CA ASP A 221 -12.86 -19.09 0.96
C ASP A 221 -12.80 -17.88 1.92
N ILE A 222 -12.76 -16.66 1.38
CA ILE A 222 -12.76 -15.43 2.20
C ILE A 222 -14.22 -15.12 2.60
N PRO A 223 -14.59 -15.05 3.88
CA PRO A 223 -15.98 -14.82 4.28
C PRO A 223 -16.44 -13.40 3.89
N TYR A 224 -17.70 -13.29 3.46
CA TYR A 224 -18.36 -11.99 3.28
C TYR A 224 -18.77 -11.41 4.64
N ALA A 225 -18.42 -10.15 4.87
CA ALA A 225 -19.04 -9.34 5.88
C ALA A 225 -20.36 -8.76 5.34
N SER A 226 -21.40 -8.73 6.18
CA SER A 226 -22.73 -8.20 5.90
C SER A 226 -22.82 -6.68 6.00
N SER A 227 -21.77 -6.00 6.49
CA SER A 227 -21.66 -4.54 6.51
C SER A 227 -20.20 -4.08 6.53
N LEU A 228 -19.97 -2.82 6.15
CA LEU A 228 -18.65 -2.18 6.30
C LEU A 228 -18.19 -2.14 7.77
N GLN A 229 -19.12 -2.01 8.72
CA GLN A 229 -18.80 -2.04 10.14
C GLN A 229 -18.32 -3.43 10.57
N GLN A 230 -19.06 -4.48 10.18
CA GLN A 230 -18.65 -5.85 10.49
C GLN A 230 -17.29 -6.19 9.87
N ALA A 231 -17.00 -5.73 8.64
CA ALA A 231 -15.69 -5.93 8.02
C ALA A 231 -14.55 -5.28 8.83
N LYS A 232 -14.77 -4.04 9.32
CA LYS A 232 -13.82 -3.35 10.20
C LYS A 232 -13.64 -4.09 11.53
N ASP A 233 -14.71 -4.62 12.11
CA ASP A 233 -14.67 -5.33 13.39
C ASP A 233 -13.92 -6.68 13.27
N ILE A 234 -14.18 -7.46 12.21
CA ILE A 234 -13.44 -8.68 11.90
C ILE A 234 -11.95 -8.38 11.73
N LEU A 235 -11.64 -7.36 10.91
CA LEU A 235 -10.25 -6.97 10.67
C LEU A 235 -9.55 -6.54 11.97
N LYS A 236 -10.20 -5.71 12.79
CA LYS A 236 -9.67 -5.27 14.08
C LYS A 236 -9.38 -6.45 15.01
N GLY A 237 -10.31 -7.41 15.10
CA GLY A 237 -10.13 -8.63 15.90
C GLY A 237 -8.93 -9.46 15.43
N GLU A 238 -8.76 -9.63 14.11
CA GLU A 238 -7.61 -10.36 13.56
C GLU A 238 -6.28 -9.63 13.78
N VAL A 239 -6.23 -8.31 13.63
CA VAL A 239 -5.03 -7.51 13.92
C VAL A 239 -4.64 -7.65 15.39
N GLN A 240 -5.60 -7.55 16.32
CA GLN A 240 -5.36 -7.73 17.75
C GLN A 240 -4.85 -9.14 18.07
N ARG A 241 -5.45 -10.17 17.46
CA ARG A 241 -5.04 -11.57 17.64
C ARG A 241 -3.61 -11.80 17.16
N VAL A 242 -3.21 -11.28 15.99
CA VAL A 242 -1.84 -11.42 15.48
C VAL A 242 -0.85 -10.65 16.34
N SER A 243 -1.21 -9.43 16.76
CA SER A 243 -0.34 -8.58 17.59
C SER A 243 -0.07 -9.20 18.96
N ALA A 244 -1.01 -9.99 19.49
CA ALA A 244 -0.84 -10.72 20.75
C ALA A 244 0.09 -11.94 20.65
N LEU A 245 0.48 -12.37 19.44
CA LEU A 245 1.38 -13.50 19.19
C LEU A 245 2.85 -13.07 18.96
N GLN A 246 3.12 -11.76 18.87
CA GLN A 246 4.43 -11.16 18.62
C GLN A 246 5.03 -10.64 19.93
#